data_AF-A0A7W4VYI8-F1
#
_entry.id   AF-A0A7W4VYI8-F1
#
_cell.length_a   1.000
_cell.length_b   1.000
_cell.length_c   1.000
_cell.angle_alpha   90.00
_cell.angle_beta   90.00
_cell.angle_gamma   90.00
#
_symmetry.space_group_name_H-M   'P 1'
#
loop_
_entity.id
_entity.type
_entity.pdbx_description
1 polymer ?
#
loop_
_entity_poly.entity_id
_entity_poly.type
_entity_poly.pdbx_seq_one_letter_code
_entity_poly.pdbx_strand_id
1 'polypeptide(L)'
;MRVDLLECQRPEHRDRGMITGPDGRGYARHGTRTGRRAGDELVAAGVPIVLDLYGHGQLEWFDAEDARTAWTEARPFVTTAEPTSRQLAKHVMWTAGTWLSEDEGPLLYLTGRC
;
A
#
# COMPACT_ATOMS: atom_id res chain seq x y z
N MET A 1 14.01 -2.52 3.04
CA MET A 1 13.72 -2.55 4.49
C MET A 1 12.22 -2.75 4.68
N ARG A 2 11.83 -3.63 5.59
CA ARG A 2 10.45 -3.80 6.09
C ARG A 2 10.28 -3.11 7.44
N VAL A 3 9.20 -2.34 7.61
CA VAL A 3 8.89 -1.63 8.87
C VAL A 3 7.41 -1.79 9.21
N ASP A 4 7.11 -2.10 10.47
CA ASP A 4 5.74 -2.00 10.99
C ASP A 4 5.41 -0.52 11.24
N LEU A 5 4.42 -0.01 10.50
CA LEU A 5 4.03 1.39 10.56
C LEU A 5 3.11 1.72 11.73
N LEU A 6 2.53 0.74 12.43
CA LEU A 6 1.57 1.00 13.51
C LEU A 6 2.18 1.89 14.60
N GLU A 7 3.42 1.61 14.98
CA GLU A 7 4.15 2.36 16.00
C GLU A 7 4.63 3.73 15.51
N CYS A 8 4.68 3.93 14.18
CA CYS A 8 5.11 5.17 13.56
C CYS A 8 3.96 6.16 13.33
N GLN A 9 2.70 5.75 13.51
CA GLN A 9 1.55 6.59 13.17
C GLN A 9 1.43 7.80 14.11
N ARG A 10 1.44 8.99 13.51
CA ARG A 10 1.19 10.24 14.20
C ARG A 10 -0.31 10.58 14.23
N PRO A 11 -0.87 11.02 15.37
CA PRO A 11 -2.27 11.41 15.47
C PRO A 11 -2.68 12.46 14.43
N GLU A 12 -1.86 13.50 14.23
CA GLU A 12 -2.17 14.60 13.31
C GLU A 12 -2.30 14.17 11.84
N HIS A 13 -1.59 13.12 11.43
CA HIS A 13 -1.72 12.53 10.09
C HIS A 13 -2.97 11.64 10.02
N ARG A 14 -3.16 10.79 11.03
CA ARG A 14 -4.29 9.86 11.10
C ARG A 14 -5.63 10.60 11.10
N ASP A 15 -5.74 11.68 11.86
CA ASP A 15 -6.95 12.50 11.97
C ASP A 15 -7.31 13.19 10.63
N ARG A 16 -6.33 13.28 9.71
CA ARG A 16 -6.50 13.79 8.34
C ARG A 16 -6.66 12.70 7.28
N GLY A 17 -6.75 11.42 7.69
CA GLY A 17 -6.83 10.29 6.78
C GLY A 17 -5.53 10.00 6.03
N MET A 18 -4.38 10.40 6.61
CA MET A 18 -3.04 10.13 6.10
C MET A 18 -2.39 9.01 6.90
N ILE A 19 -1.35 8.40 6.33
CA ILE A 19 -0.43 7.53 7.07
C ILE A 19 0.92 8.23 7.27
N THR A 20 1.60 7.90 8.36
CA THR A 20 2.97 8.35 8.59
C THR A 20 3.95 7.28 8.09
N GLY A 21 4.86 7.66 7.20
CA GLY A 21 5.97 6.81 6.77
C GLY A 21 7.11 6.74 7.80
N PRO A 22 8.10 5.86 7.61
CA PRO A 22 9.25 5.75 8.52
C PRO A 22 10.17 6.99 8.47
N ASP A 23 10.05 7.79 7.42
CA ASP A 23 10.69 9.10 7.27
C ASP A 23 9.96 10.22 8.05
N GLY A 24 8.86 9.89 8.74
CA GLY A 24 8.03 10.83 9.48
C GLY A 24 7.09 11.68 8.62
N ARG A 25 7.07 11.48 7.29
CA ARG A 25 6.20 12.21 6.38
C ARG A 25 4.78 11.67 6.38
N GLY A 26 3.81 12.55 6.21
CA GLY A 26 2.41 12.19 5.98
C GLY A 26 2.18 11.88 4.50
N TYR A 27 1.54 10.74 4.22
CA TYR A 27 1.12 10.35 2.88
C TYR A 27 -0.41 10.33 2.84
N ALA A 28 -0.98 10.96 1.82
CA ALA A 28 -2.42 11.02 1.59
C ALA A 28 -2.79 10.31 0.30
N ARG A 29 -3.97 9.71 0.27
CA ARG A 29 -4.51 9.09 -0.94
C ARG A 29 -4.61 10.11 -2.08
N HIS A 30 -4.10 9.75 -3.26
CA HIS A 30 -4.14 10.56 -4.46
C HIS A 30 -4.78 9.82 -5.64
N GLY A 31 -5.85 10.38 -6.20
CA GLY A 31 -6.51 9.83 -7.39
C GLY A 31 -7.28 8.52 -7.18
N THR A 32 -7.42 7.76 -8.26
CA THR A 32 -8.22 6.52 -8.33
C THR A 32 -7.39 5.27 -8.06
N ARG A 33 -7.99 4.08 -8.18
CA ARG A 33 -7.29 2.80 -8.03
C ARG A 33 -6.13 2.68 -9.03
N THR A 34 -5.03 2.09 -8.59
CA THR A 34 -3.84 1.80 -9.37
C THR A 34 -3.94 0.36 -9.89
N GLY A 35 -3.88 0.18 -11.22
CA GLY A 35 -3.86 -1.15 -11.84
C GLY A 35 -2.46 -1.78 -11.78
N ARG A 36 -2.37 -3.09 -12.07
CA ARG A 36 -1.09 -3.83 -12.02
C ARG A 36 0.03 -3.19 -12.85
N ARG A 37 -0.27 -2.74 -14.07
CA ARG A 37 0.73 -2.11 -14.94
C ARG A 37 1.31 -0.83 -14.34
N ALA A 38 0.45 0.05 -13.82
CA ALA A 38 0.91 1.28 -13.17
C ALA A 38 1.68 0.97 -11.88
N GLY A 39 1.27 -0.06 -11.14
CA GLY A 39 2.04 -0.58 -10.00
C GLY A 39 3.43 -1.09 -10.40
N ASP A 40 3.54 -1.84 -11.50
CA ASP A 40 4.83 -2.31 -12.04
C ASP A 40 5.77 -1.12 -12.32
N GLU A 41 5.25 -0.06 -12.93
CA GLU A 41 6.01 1.16 -13.26
C GLU A 41 6.49 1.89 -12.00
N LEU A 42 5.63 2.04 -10.98
CA LEU A 42 6.00 2.65 -9.69
C LEU A 42 7.07 1.84 -8.96
N VAL A 43 6.91 0.53 -8.87
CA VAL A 43 7.86 -0.35 -8.17
C VAL A 43 9.21 -0.39 -8.90
N ALA A 44 9.19 -0.39 -10.24
CA ALA A 44 10.41 -0.27 -11.03
C ALA A 44 11.14 1.07 -10.81
N ALA A 45 10.40 2.15 -10.53
CA ALA A 45 10.95 3.46 -10.16
C ALA A 45 11.45 3.54 -8.71
N GLY A 46 11.35 2.46 -7.92
CA GLY A 46 11.79 2.42 -6.53
C GLY A 46 10.80 3.04 -5.54
N VAL A 47 9.54 3.19 -5.95
CA VAL A 47 8.48 3.71 -5.08
C VAL A 47 8.23 2.74 -3.93
N PRO A 48 8.17 3.23 -2.67
CA PRO A 48 7.84 2.40 -1.52
C PRO A 48 6.44 1.80 -1.63
N ILE A 49 6.23 0.70 -0.92
CA ILE A 49 4.95 0.01 -0.85
C ILE A 49 4.47 -0.03 0.58
N VAL A 50 3.17 0.18 0.78
CA VAL A 50 2.48 -0.16 2.01
C VAL A 50 1.48 -1.28 1.77
N LEU A 51 1.53 -2.32 2.60
CA LEU A 51 0.50 -3.34 2.70
C LEU A 51 -0.34 -3.10 3.95
N ASP A 52 -1.63 -2.86 3.74
CA ASP A 52 -2.63 -2.69 4.79
C ASP A 52 -3.61 -3.86 4.73
N LEU A 53 -3.43 -4.82 5.64
CA LEU A 53 -4.34 -5.96 5.78
C LEU A 53 -5.49 -5.58 6.71
N TYR A 54 -6.58 -5.13 6.09
CA TYR A 54 -7.77 -4.70 6.78
C TYR A 54 -8.30 -5.80 7.70
N GLY A 55 -8.58 -5.48 8.97
CA GLY A 55 -9.09 -6.42 9.97
C GLY A 55 -8.04 -7.19 10.76
N HIS A 56 -6.78 -7.22 10.32
CA HIS A 56 -5.66 -7.83 11.07
C HIS A 56 -4.81 -6.80 11.81
N GLY A 57 -5.08 -5.51 11.61
CA GLY A 57 -4.31 -4.42 12.21
C GLY A 57 -2.86 -4.39 11.73
N GLN A 58 -2.56 -4.94 10.54
CA GLN A 58 -1.21 -5.02 9.99
C GLN A 58 -1.02 -3.93 8.94
N LEU A 59 -0.06 -3.04 9.18
CA LEU A 59 0.28 -1.91 8.32
C LEU A 59 1.79 -1.90 8.10
N GLU A 60 2.24 -2.39 6.95
CA GLU A 60 3.66 -2.66 6.71
C GLU A 60 4.21 -1.84 5.56
N TRP A 61 5.36 -1.20 5.80
CA TRP A 61 6.11 -0.47 4.81
C TRP A 61 7.26 -1.30 4.26
N PHE A 62 7.44 -1.25 2.94
CA PHE A 62 8.54 -1.87 2.22
C PHE A 62 9.21 -0.83 1.33
N ASP A 63 10.54 -0.76 1.36
CA ASP A 63 11.34 0.05 0.44
C ASP A 63 12.31 -0.79 -0.40
N ALA A 64 12.84 -0.18 -1.46
CA ALA A 64 13.88 -0.73 -2.32
C ALA A 64 13.60 -2.16 -2.81
N GLU A 65 14.45 -3.13 -2.45
CA GLU A 65 14.30 -4.52 -2.89
C GLU A 65 13.12 -5.24 -2.23
N ASP A 66 12.85 -4.93 -0.96
CA ASP A 66 11.72 -5.51 -0.24
C ASP A 66 10.39 -5.07 -0.86
N ALA A 67 10.31 -3.84 -1.37
CA ALA A 67 9.16 -3.37 -2.14
C ALA A 67 8.94 -4.23 -3.41
N ARG A 68 10.00 -4.59 -4.12
CA ARG A 68 9.88 -5.44 -5.33
C ARG A 68 9.40 -6.85 -4.98
N THR A 69 9.89 -7.41 -3.88
CA THR A 69 9.45 -8.72 -3.39
C THR A 69 7.98 -8.68 -2.99
N ALA A 70 7.59 -7.74 -2.13
CA ALA A 70 6.20 -7.57 -1.69
C ALA A 70 5.24 -7.35 -2.88
N TRP A 71 5.65 -6.55 -3.87
CA TRP A 71 4.87 -6.37 -5.09
C TRP A 71 4.71 -7.65 -5.88
N THR A 72 5.79 -8.40 -6.07
CA THR A 72 5.77 -9.64 -6.86
C THR A 72 4.78 -10.65 -6.29
N GLU A 73 4.68 -10.73 -4.96
CA GLU A 73 3.75 -11.60 -4.25
C GLU A 73 2.29 -11.10 -4.32
N ALA A 74 2.06 -9.80 -4.13
CA ALA A 74 0.72 -9.22 -4.11
C ALA A 74 0.10 -9.05 -5.51
N ARG A 75 0.93 -8.74 -6.51
CA ARG A 75 0.54 -8.36 -7.88
C ARG A 75 -0.45 -9.31 -8.55
N PRO A 76 -0.32 -10.65 -8.48
CA PRO A 76 -1.30 -11.57 -9.08
C PRO A 76 -2.72 -11.39 -8.55
N PHE A 77 -2.86 -10.94 -7.31
CA PHE A 77 -4.12 -10.79 -6.59
C PHE A 77 -4.61 -9.34 -6.54
N VAL A 78 -3.93 -8.41 -7.22
CA VAL A 78 -4.41 -7.04 -7.38
C VAL A 78 -5.62 -7.01 -8.30
N THR A 79 -6.69 -6.39 -7.83
CA THR A 79 -7.96 -6.18 -8.53
C THR A 79 -8.38 -4.72 -8.48
N THR A 80 -8.95 -4.23 -9.59
CA THR A 80 -9.59 -2.91 -9.66
C THR A 80 -11.10 -2.98 -9.46
N ALA A 81 -11.67 -4.18 -9.43
CA ALA A 81 -13.07 -4.46 -9.16
C ALA A 81 -13.27 -5.00 -7.73
N GLU A 82 -14.51 -4.99 -7.26
CA GLU A 82 -14.87 -5.59 -5.98
C GLU A 82 -14.59 -7.12 -6.02
N PRO A 83 -13.80 -7.67 -5.08
CA PRO A 83 -13.49 -9.09 -5.07
C PRO A 83 -14.73 -9.94 -4.76
N THR A 84 -14.86 -11.08 -5.44
CA THR A 84 -15.95 -12.03 -5.18
C THR A 84 -15.66 -12.87 -3.94
N SER A 85 -16.71 -13.39 -3.28
CA SER A 85 -16.56 -14.28 -2.11
C SER A 85 -15.70 -15.52 -2.40
N ARG A 86 -15.72 -16.04 -3.64
CA ARG A 86 -14.88 -17.19 -4.04
C ARG A 86 -13.40 -16.85 -4.07
N GLN A 87 -13.05 -15.63 -4.44
CA GLN A 87 -11.65 -15.18 -4.50
C GLN A 87 -11.11 -14.97 -3.09
N LEU A 88 -11.89 -14.27 -2.25
CA LEU A 88 -11.58 -14.01 -0.84
C LEU A 88 -11.35 -15.31 -0.04
N ALA A 89 -12.16 -16.35 -0.30
CA ALA A 89 -11.99 -17.67 0.35
C ALA A 89 -10.66 -18.40 0.04
N LYS A 90 -9.86 -17.92 -0.92
CA LYS A 90 -8.61 -18.58 -1.35
C LYS A 90 -7.38 -17.73 -1.14
N HIS A 91 -7.50 -16.43 -1.39
CA HIS A 91 -6.38 -15.51 -1.41
C HIS A 91 -6.82 -14.16 -0.88
N VAL A 92 -5.87 -13.46 -0.26
CA VAL A 92 -6.04 -12.03 0.00
C VAL A 92 -6.11 -11.31 -1.34
N MET A 93 -7.19 -10.57 -1.54
CA MET A 93 -7.38 -9.74 -2.73
C MET A 93 -6.99 -8.30 -2.40
N TRP A 94 -6.20 -7.69 -3.27
CA TRP A 94 -5.64 -6.36 -3.04
C TRP A 94 -6.30 -5.32 -3.94
N THR A 95 -6.69 -4.19 -3.37
CA THR A 95 -6.90 -2.97 -4.14
C THR A 95 -5.72 -2.04 -3.94
N ALA A 96 -5.09 -1.62 -5.04
CA ALA A 96 -3.97 -0.70 -4.98
C ALA A 96 -4.41 0.75 -5.28
N GLY A 97 -3.68 1.72 -4.73
CA GLY A 97 -3.83 3.14 -5.00
C GLY A 97 -2.53 3.88 -4.78
N THR A 98 -2.35 5.00 -5.48
CA THR A 98 -1.18 5.86 -5.27
C THR A 98 -1.50 6.87 -4.16
N TRP A 99 -0.57 7.03 -3.25
CA TRP A 99 -0.59 8.03 -2.20
C TRP A 99 0.60 8.96 -2.42
N LEU A 100 0.48 10.22 -2.01
CA LEU A 100 1.53 11.22 -2.16
C LEU A 100 1.86 11.82 -0.80
N SER A 101 3.13 12.10 -0.57
CA SER A 101 3.54 13.00 0.51
C SER A 101 3.33 14.46 0.14
N GLU A 102 3.49 15.36 1.11
CA GLU A 102 3.46 16.82 0.87
C GLU A 102 4.52 17.29 -0.15
N ASP A 103 5.66 16.58 -0.23
CA ASP A 103 6.74 16.82 -1.20
C ASP A 103 6.50 16.10 -2.56
N GLU A 104 5.28 15.64 -2.83
CA GLU A 104 4.90 14.83 -4.00
C GLU A 104 5.65 13.48 -4.13
N GLY A 105 6.24 12.98 -3.05
CA GLY A 105 6.85 11.66 -2.99
C GLY A 105 5.78 10.57 -3.11
N PRO A 106 5.81 9.72 -4.15
CA PRO A 106 4.79 8.70 -4.33
C PRO A 106 4.97 7.54 -3.35
N LEU A 107 3.84 6.93 -3.01
CA LEU A 107 3.72 5.71 -2.25
C LEU A 107 2.69 4.81 -2.93
N LEU A 108 2.99 3.53 -3.10
CA LEU A 108 2.02 2.55 -3.57
C LEU A 108 1.34 1.87 -2.37
N TYR A 109 0.06 2.15 -2.16
CA TYR A 109 -0.71 1.63 -1.04
C TYR A 109 -1.62 0.48 -1.50
N LEU A 110 -1.50 -0.69 -0.88
CA LEU A 110 -2.35 -1.85 -1.15
C LEU A 110 -3.20 -2.15 0.08
N THR A 111 -4.52 -2.14 -0.11
CA THR A 111 -5.48 -2.58 0.90
C THR A 111 -5.90 -4.02 0.60
N GLY A 112 -5.62 -4.92 1.53
CA GLY A 112 -5.93 -6.35 1.46
C GLY A 112 -7.28 -6.65 2.08
N ARG A 113 -8.02 -7.57 1.45
CA ARG A 113 -9.27 -8.14 1.95
C ARG A 113 -9.19 -9.67 1.88
N CYS A 114 -9.62 -10.35 2.93
CA CYS A 114 -9.72 -11.80 3.04
C CYS A 114 -11.17 -12.23 3.27
#